data_AF-A0A161HNE0-F1
#
_entry.id   AF-A0A161HNE0-F1
#
_cell.length_a   1.000
_cell.length_b   1.000
_cell.length_c   1.000
_cell.angle_alpha   90.00
_cell.angle_beta   90.00
_cell.angle_gamma   90.00
#
_symmetry.space_group_name_H-M   'P 1'
#
loop_
_entity.id
_entity.type
_entity.pdbx_description
1 polymer ?
#
loop_
_entity_poly.entity_id
_entity_poly.type
_entity_poly.pdbx_seq_one_letter_code
_entity_poly.pdbx_strand_id
1 'polypeptide(L)'
;MDITVNIPCDIVSVTAYDFSDDKLLVNELLQFQSVDLDLSSGHLISEKQKEDTFHEVFKRAKKSKYAKKKTAKDAKHSACRVYGSFPVNKVRGDLQITTKFSRYGLNVLELEKLLNFTHIIDEFSFGEFYPKLVNPLDGVVAVAENSMQVYQYFLCVVPTTYKSYSTGSSIQTNQYAVTERAGVSNYHQGLPPGIIFKYDIEPIALTVFDRRLPFSQFLVRLVNVLGGIVVSTSWLYTVADKFLYKRSDGSDRGVLDSPVDDILNEKS
;
A
#
# COMPACT_ATOMS: atom_id res chain seq x y z
N MET A 1 15.56 0.21 -0.57
CA MET A 1 15.28 1.06 -1.74
C MET A 1 15.62 0.30 -3.02
N ASP A 2 14.91 0.58 -4.10
CA ASP A 2 15.11 0.04 -5.44
C ASP A 2 14.66 1.11 -6.44
N ILE A 3 15.63 1.75 -7.10
CA ILE A 3 15.41 2.90 -7.99
C ILE A 3 16.22 2.67 -9.26
N THR A 4 15.61 2.92 -10.42
CA THR A 4 16.29 2.86 -11.72
C THR A 4 16.40 4.27 -12.30
N VAL A 5 17.60 4.73 -12.63
CA VAL A 5 17.88 6.09 -13.12
C VAL A 5 18.51 6.04 -14.52
N ASN A 6 18.11 6.94 -15.42
CA ASN A 6 18.59 7.03 -16.81
C ASN A 6 20.02 7.59 -16.97
N ILE A 7 20.95 7.04 -16.20
CA ILE A 7 22.35 7.45 -16.18
C ILE A 7 23.19 6.17 -16.04
N PRO A 8 24.35 6.06 -16.71
CA PRO A 8 25.23 4.89 -16.56
C PRO A 8 25.78 4.77 -15.14
N CYS A 9 25.88 3.53 -14.63
CA CYS A 9 26.27 3.26 -13.25
C CYS A 9 27.66 3.80 -12.86
N ASP A 10 28.57 3.98 -13.82
CA ASP A 10 29.93 4.45 -13.56
C ASP A 10 29.95 5.85 -12.96
N ILE A 11 29.05 6.72 -13.42
CA ILE A 11 29.00 8.13 -13.01
C ILE A 11 27.96 8.42 -11.93
N VAL A 12 27.10 7.46 -11.56
CA VAL A 12 26.09 7.64 -10.50
C VAL A 12 26.75 7.56 -9.11
N SER A 13 26.35 8.48 -8.23
CA SER A 13 26.70 8.49 -6.81
C SER A 13 25.46 8.61 -5.96
N VAL A 14 25.43 7.88 -4.85
CA VAL A 14 24.41 7.98 -3.82
C VAL A 14 25.09 8.35 -2.51
N THR A 15 24.68 9.48 -1.96
CA THR A 15 25.23 10.04 -0.72
C THR A 15 24.09 10.38 0.21
N ALA A 16 24.18 9.96 1.47
CA ALA A 16 23.26 10.34 2.51
C ALA A 16 23.93 11.37 3.41
N TYR A 17 23.20 12.43 3.72
CA TYR A 17 23.58 13.49 4.64
C TYR A 17 22.62 13.48 5.81
N ASP A 18 23.16 13.59 7.02
CA ASP A 18 22.36 13.75 8.23
C ASP A 18 22.23 15.24 8.61
N PHE A 19 21.35 15.55 9.57
CA PHE A 19 21.23 16.88 10.16
C PHE A 19 22.55 17.39 10.76
N SER A 20 23.41 16.47 11.21
CA SER A 20 24.76 16.77 11.70
C SER A 20 25.78 17.08 10.59
N ASP A 21 25.35 17.10 9.33
CA ASP A 21 26.19 17.20 8.11
C ASP A 21 27.21 16.05 7.95
N ASP A 22 26.97 14.94 8.65
CA ASP A 22 27.74 13.73 8.48
C ASP A 22 27.40 13.07 7.14
N LYS A 23 28.42 12.95 6.29
CA LYS A 23 28.29 12.32 4.97
C LYS A 23 28.53 10.82 5.05
N LEU A 24 27.50 10.04 4.79
CA LEU A 24 27.59 8.60 4.60
C LEU A 24 27.69 8.28 3.11
N LEU A 25 28.79 7.65 2.69
CA LEU A 25 28.99 7.16 1.33
C LEU A 25 28.21 5.85 1.14
N VAL A 26 26.95 6.00 0.71
CA VAL A 26 26.02 4.87 0.52
C VAL A 26 26.40 4.01 -0.69
N ASN A 27 27.26 4.51 -1.58
CA ASN A 27 27.78 3.79 -2.74
C ASN A 27 28.38 2.41 -2.42
N GLU A 28 28.97 2.19 -1.24
CA GLU A 28 29.60 0.91 -0.88
C GLU A 28 28.61 -0.10 -0.30
N LEU A 29 27.45 0.38 0.17
CA LEU A 29 26.41 -0.43 0.82
C LEU A 29 25.33 -0.88 -0.16
N LEU A 30 25.25 -0.23 -1.32
CA LEU A 30 24.24 -0.47 -2.35
C LEU A 30 24.82 -1.26 -3.51
N GLN A 31 23.93 -1.98 -4.20
CA GLN A 31 24.26 -2.70 -5.42
C GLN A 31 23.84 -1.86 -6.62
N PHE A 32 24.72 -1.81 -7.63
CA PHE A 32 24.51 -1.07 -8.87
C PHE A 32 24.48 -2.08 -10.02
N GLN A 33 23.40 -2.06 -10.80
CA GLN A 33 23.21 -2.97 -11.93
C GLN A 33 22.84 -2.17 -13.18
N SER A 34 23.54 -2.40 -14.28
CA SER A 34 23.17 -1.85 -15.59
C SER A 34 21.93 -2.57 -16.14
N VAL A 35 20.89 -1.79 -16.44
CA VAL A 35 19.60 -2.26 -16.94
C VAL A 35 19.10 -1.35 -18.07
N ASP A 36 18.25 -1.89 -18.92
CA ASP A 36 17.55 -1.08 -19.93
C ASP A 36 16.32 -0.42 -19.27
N LEU A 37 16.04 0.84 -19.61
CA LEU A 37 14.83 1.51 -19.13
C LEU A 37 13.64 1.09 -19.95
N ASP A 38 12.69 0.47 -19.25
CA ASP A 38 11.34 0.26 -19.77
C ASP A 38 10.36 1.13 -19.00
N LEU A 39 9.98 2.26 -19.60
CA LEU A 39 8.98 3.19 -19.05
C LEU A 39 7.57 2.60 -19.02
N SER A 40 7.33 1.50 -19.76
CA SER A 40 6.03 0.83 -19.88
C SER A 40 5.61 0.07 -18.61
N SER A 41 6.54 -0.12 -17.67
CA SER A 41 6.29 -0.77 -16.38
C SER A 41 5.73 0.20 -15.33
N GLY A 42 5.68 1.50 -15.63
CA GLY A 42 5.06 2.51 -14.78
C GLY A 42 3.56 2.30 -14.70
N HIS A 43 3.04 2.24 -13.47
CA HIS A 43 1.61 2.21 -13.16
C HIS A 43 0.84 0.86 -13.29
N LEU A 44 1.51 -0.29 -13.20
CA LEU A 44 0.81 -1.58 -13.00
C LEU A 44 0.86 -2.07 -11.55
N ILE A 45 0.56 -1.21 -10.58
CA ILE A 45 0.03 -1.69 -9.30
C ILE A 45 -1.45 -1.96 -9.54
N SER A 46 -1.75 -3.12 -10.12
CA SER A 46 -3.11 -3.64 -10.13
C SER A 46 -3.49 -3.90 -8.68
N GLU A 47 -4.42 -3.09 -8.15
CA GLU A 47 -5.15 -3.28 -6.90
C GLU A 47 -5.94 -4.60 -6.90
N LYS A 48 -5.27 -5.75 -7.00
CA LYS A 48 -5.83 -7.01 -6.52
C LYS A 48 -5.47 -7.15 -5.06
N GLN A 49 -6.07 -6.30 -4.23
CA GLN A 49 -6.17 -6.56 -2.80
C GLN A 49 -7.02 -7.82 -2.61
N LYS A 50 -6.37 -8.99 -2.58
CA LYS A 50 -6.93 -10.11 -1.82
C LYS A 50 -6.82 -9.74 -0.34
N GLU A 51 -7.89 -9.98 0.42
CA GLU A 51 -7.84 -9.96 1.89
C GLU A 51 -6.89 -11.05 2.38
N ASP A 52 -5.58 -10.76 2.34
CA ASP A 52 -4.56 -11.68 2.80
C ASP A 52 -4.53 -11.69 4.33
N THR A 53 -4.58 -12.88 4.92
CA THR A 53 -4.56 -13.07 6.37
C THR A 53 -3.20 -12.62 6.93
N PHE A 54 -3.17 -11.96 8.11
CA PHE A 54 -1.94 -11.45 8.72
C PHE A 54 -0.80 -12.48 8.78
N HIS A 55 -1.07 -13.75 9.03
CA HIS A 55 -0.03 -14.79 9.07
C HIS A 55 0.72 -14.93 7.73
N GLU A 56 0.03 -14.79 6.59
CA GLU A 56 0.68 -14.81 5.27
C GLU A 56 1.52 -13.56 5.03
N VAL A 57 1.02 -12.42 5.49
CA VAL A 57 1.70 -11.12 5.44
C VAL A 57 3.02 -11.18 6.21
N PHE A 58 3.04 -11.71 7.44
CA PHE A 58 4.27 -11.89 8.22
C PHE A 58 5.24 -12.90 7.59
N LYS A 59 4.74 -13.91 6.86
CA LYS A 59 5.59 -14.88 6.14
C LYS A 59 6.22 -14.30 4.88
N ARG A 60 5.53 -13.39 4.18
CA ARG A 60 6.05 -12.64 3.03
C ARG A 60 7.00 -11.53 3.46
N ALA A 61 6.72 -10.85 4.59
CA ALA A 61 7.62 -9.88 5.21
C ALA A 61 9.04 -10.45 5.41
N LYS A 62 9.14 -11.69 5.90
CA LYS A 62 10.41 -12.41 6.08
C LYS A 62 11.10 -12.87 4.79
N LYS A 63 10.42 -12.79 3.65
CA LYS A 63 10.89 -13.29 2.35
C LYS A 63 11.12 -12.18 1.32
N SER A 64 11.07 -10.90 1.70
CA SER A 64 11.25 -9.79 0.76
C SER A 64 12.52 -9.99 -0.06
N LYS A 65 12.34 -10.34 -1.32
CA LYS A 65 13.41 -10.48 -2.30
C LYS A 65 13.12 -9.42 -3.34
N TYR A 66 14.09 -8.52 -3.54
CA TYR A 66 14.10 -7.58 -4.65
C TYR A 66 13.78 -8.32 -5.95
N ALA A 67 12.90 -7.74 -6.78
CA ALA A 67 12.52 -8.34 -8.05
C ALA A 67 13.77 -8.51 -8.94
N LYS A 68 13.90 -9.66 -9.62
CA LYS A 68 15.00 -9.84 -10.57
C LYS A 68 14.67 -9.11 -11.87
N LYS A 69 15.42 -8.06 -12.22
CA LYS A 69 15.36 -7.39 -13.53
C LYS A 69 16.39 -8.00 -14.47
N LYS A 70 16.09 -8.00 -15.77
CA LYS A 70 17.01 -8.47 -16.81
C LYS A 70 18.19 -7.49 -16.93
N THR A 71 19.41 -8.00 -16.96
CA THR A 71 20.62 -7.20 -17.19
C THR A 71 20.65 -6.71 -18.64
N ALA A 72 21.00 -5.44 -18.84
CA ALA A 72 21.18 -4.86 -20.16
C ALA A 72 22.29 -5.60 -20.94
N LYS A 73 22.05 -5.89 -22.22
CA LYS A 73 23.04 -6.56 -23.09
C LYS A 73 23.94 -5.60 -23.85
N ASP A 74 23.54 -4.33 -24.01
CA ASP A 74 24.24 -3.34 -24.82
C ASP A 74 24.56 -2.05 -24.03
N ALA A 75 25.84 -1.70 -23.99
CA ALA A 75 26.42 -0.70 -23.07
C ALA A 75 26.30 0.77 -23.53
N LYS A 76 25.54 1.09 -24.59
CA LYS A 76 25.58 2.45 -25.16
C LYS A 76 24.66 3.47 -24.48
N HIS A 77 23.54 3.05 -23.86
CA HIS A 77 22.63 3.91 -23.08
C HIS A 77 21.98 3.12 -21.94
N SER A 78 22.79 2.39 -21.15
CA SER A 78 22.27 1.59 -20.03
C SER A 78 21.94 2.49 -18.85
N ALA A 79 20.72 2.39 -18.33
CA ALA A 79 20.35 2.98 -17.06
C ALA A 79 20.95 2.21 -15.89
N CYS A 80 20.97 2.85 -14.74
CA CYS A 80 21.49 2.27 -13.52
C CYS A 80 20.36 1.97 -12.54
N ARG A 81 20.20 0.68 -12.22
CA ARG A 81 19.39 0.24 -11.10
C ARG A 81 20.24 0.25 -9.83
N VAL A 82 19.79 1.01 -8.86
CA VAL A 82 20.39 1.10 -7.52
C VAL A 82 19.41 0.48 -6.54
N TYR A 83 19.83 -0.62 -5.90
CA TYR A 83 18.98 -1.32 -4.93
C TYR A 83 19.77 -1.80 -3.73
N GLY A 84 19.07 -1.92 -2.60
CA GLY A 84 19.62 -2.37 -1.34
C GLY A 84 19.04 -1.65 -0.13
N SER A 85 19.57 -1.99 1.04
CA SER A 85 19.19 -1.42 2.32
C SER A 85 20.44 -0.98 3.06
N PHE A 86 20.42 0.22 3.65
CA PHE A 86 21.52 0.75 4.41
C PHE A 86 20.98 1.40 5.69
N PRO A 87 21.74 1.33 6.80
CA PRO A 87 21.34 2.00 8.03
C PRO A 87 21.52 3.52 7.89
N VAL A 88 20.54 4.27 8.42
CA VAL A 88 20.60 5.72 8.58
C VAL A 88 20.25 6.08 10.01
N ASN A 89 20.75 7.23 10.47
CA ASN A 89 20.36 7.76 11.77
C ASN A 89 18.88 8.19 11.75
N LYS A 90 18.20 8.06 12.89
CA LYS A 90 16.80 8.43 13.07
C LYS A 90 16.63 9.92 13.36
N VAL A 91 17.09 10.74 12.42
CA VAL A 91 17.08 12.20 12.46
C VAL A 91 16.77 12.69 11.05
N ARG A 92 16.50 13.99 10.91
CA ARG A 92 16.26 14.60 9.59
C ARG A 92 17.50 14.43 8.72
N GLY A 93 17.32 14.00 7.47
CA GLY A 93 18.45 13.85 6.56
C GLY A 93 18.04 13.92 5.09
N ASP A 94 19.05 13.99 4.23
CA ASP A 94 18.93 14.15 2.80
C ASP A 94 19.68 13.00 2.10
N LEU A 95 18.97 12.16 1.35
CA LEU A 95 19.55 11.17 0.45
C LEU A 95 19.61 11.77 -0.96
N GLN A 96 20.81 11.90 -1.49
CA GLN A 96 21.07 12.54 -2.77
C GLN A 96 21.63 11.51 -3.76
N ILE A 97 20.92 11.32 -4.87
CA ILE A 97 21.39 10.60 -6.05
C ILE A 97 21.85 11.65 -7.06
N THR A 98 23.15 11.74 -7.24
CA THR A 98 23.80 12.75 -8.09
C THR A 98 24.85 12.07 -8.96
N THR A 99 25.48 12.83 -9.85
CA THR A 99 26.61 12.32 -10.64
C THR A 99 27.95 12.70 -10.02
N LYS A 100 28.95 11.82 -10.15
CA LYS A 100 30.35 12.04 -9.73
C LYS A 100 31.06 13.02 -10.66
N PHE A 101 30.56 14.24 -10.83
CA PHE A 101 31.09 15.20 -11.81
C PHE A 101 32.55 15.58 -11.52
N SER A 102 32.93 15.70 -10.26
CA SER A 102 34.27 16.13 -9.84
C SER A 102 35.40 15.13 -10.18
N ARG A 103 35.10 13.84 -10.35
CA ARG A 103 36.14 12.81 -10.60
C ARG A 103 36.52 12.65 -12.08
N TYR A 104 35.69 13.13 -13.00
CA TYR A 104 35.87 12.88 -14.44
C TYR A 104 36.47 14.04 -15.22
N GLY A 105 36.70 15.21 -14.60
CA GLY A 105 37.29 16.38 -15.28
C GLY A 105 36.49 16.85 -16.50
N LEU A 106 35.21 16.47 -16.58
CA LEU A 106 34.32 16.77 -17.71
C LEU A 106 33.86 18.23 -17.65
N ASN A 107 33.85 18.88 -18.80
CA ASN A 107 33.27 20.21 -18.95
C ASN A 107 31.74 20.14 -18.78
N VAL A 108 31.14 21.18 -18.20
CA VAL A 108 29.69 21.26 -17.91
C VAL A 108 28.82 20.96 -19.15
N LEU A 109 29.26 21.40 -20.34
CA LEU A 109 28.58 21.18 -21.63
C LEU A 109 28.54 19.73 -22.11
N GLU A 110 29.55 18.92 -21.77
CA GLU A 110 29.60 17.50 -22.17
C GLU A 110 28.78 16.65 -21.20
N LEU A 111 28.71 17.10 -19.94
CA LEU A 111 27.87 16.53 -18.89
C LEU A 111 26.38 16.73 -19.21
N GLU A 112 25.97 17.90 -19.72
CA GLU A 112 24.58 18.18 -20.12
C GLU A 112 24.02 17.18 -21.14
N LYS A 113 24.85 16.57 -21.98
CA LYS A 113 24.40 15.59 -22.98
C LYS A 113 24.22 14.19 -22.43
N LEU A 114 24.84 13.90 -21.28
CA LEU A 114 24.83 12.58 -20.63
C LEU A 114 23.89 12.53 -19.43
N LEU A 115 23.52 13.68 -18.87
CA LEU A 115 22.61 13.76 -17.72
C LEU A 115 21.16 13.64 -18.16
N ASN A 116 20.50 12.58 -17.70
CA ASN A 116 19.06 12.45 -17.77
C ASN A 116 18.55 11.87 -16.44
N PHE A 117 17.91 12.71 -15.61
CA PHE A 117 17.38 12.28 -14.31
C PHE A 117 16.00 11.64 -14.40
N THR A 118 15.59 11.15 -15.58
CA THR A 118 14.44 10.27 -15.71
C THR A 118 14.66 9.04 -14.84
N HIS A 119 13.71 8.73 -13.97
CA HIS A 119 13.86 7.65 -13.02
C HIS A 119 12.53 6.97 -12.69
N ILE A 120 12.67 5.73 -12.23
CA ILE A 120 11.59 4.86 -11.79
C ILE A 120 11.92 4.44 -10.36
N ILE A 121 11.00 4.70 -9.44
CA ILE A 121 11.10 4.24 -8.06
C ILE A 121 10.27 2.97 -7.97
N ASP A 122 10.92 1.81 -7.91
CA ASP A 122 10.21 0.54 -7.78
C ASP A 122 9.76 0.33 -6.33
N GLU A 123 10.69 0.53 -5.39
CA GLU A 123 10.43 0.38 -3.96
C GLU A 123 11.21 1.41 -3.14
N PHE A 124 10.52 2.18 -2.32
CA PHE A 124 11.15 3.07 -1.35
C PHE A 124 10.45 2.96 0.00
N SER A 125 11.14 2.39 0.98
CA SER A 125 10.56 2.05 2.29
C SER A 125 11.55 2.27 3.42
N PHE A 126 11.02 2.50 4.62
CA PHE A 126 11.78 2.72 5.85
C PHE A 126 11.48 1.62 6.87
N GLY A 127 12.50 0.87 7.28
CA GLY A 127 12.38 -0.19 8.27
C GLY A 127 12.01 -1.55 7.68
N GLU A 128 11.32 -2.39 8.45
CA GLU A 128 10.93 -3.73 8.00
C GLU A 128 9.78 -3.69 7.00
N PHE A 129 9.87 -4.55 5.97
CA PHE A 129 8.83 -4.69 4.95
C PHE A 129 7.54 -5.26 5.55
N TYR A 130 6.42 -4.58 5.33
CA TYR A 130 5.10 -5.01 5.77
C TYR A 130 4.12 -5.03 4.59
N PRO A 131 3.68 -6.20 4.09
CA PRO A 131 2.92 -6.29 2.84
C PRO A 131 1.57 -5.55 2.77
N LYS A 132 0.97 -5.16 3.91
CA LYS A 132 -0.25 -4.33 3.89
C LYS A 132 0.04 -2.82 3.86
N LEU A 133 1.30 -2.44 4.05
CA LEU A 133 1.74 -1.06 3.89
C LEU A 133 1.96 -0.79 2.40
N VAL A 134 1.25 0.20 1.88
CA VAL A 134 1.46 0.72 0.53
C VAL A 134 2.26 2.01 0.69
N ASN A 135 3.46 2.07 0.13
CA ASN A 135 4.26 3.28 0.20
C ASN A 135 3.92 4.21 -0.98
N PRO A 136 3.82 5.54 -0.77
CA PRO A 136 3.45 6.46 -1.83
C PRO A 136 4.42 6.54 -3.03
N LEU A 137 5.71 6.25 -2.83
CA LEU A 137 6.70 6.29 -3.91
C LEU A 137 6.87 4.97 -4.67
N ASP A 138 6.21 3.89 -4.25
CA ASP A 138 6.33 2.60 -4.93
C ASP A 138 5.67 2.67 -6.32
N GLY A 139 6.42 2.37 -7.36
CA GLY A 139 5.97 2.39 -8.76
C GLY A 139 5.89 3.78 -9.40
N VAL A 140 6.45 4.82 -8.79
CA VAL A 140 6.45 6.19 -9.33
C VAL A 140 7.46 6.32 -10.47
N VAL A 141 7.06 6.99 -11.55
CA VAL A 141 7.91 7.28 -12.71
C VAL A 141 7.96 8.79 -12.92
N ALA A 142 9.17 9.34 -12.99
CA ALA A 142 9.41 10.75 -13.27
C ALA A 142 10.28 10.86 -14.52
N VAL A 143 9.79 11.61 -15.52
CA VAL A 143 10.48 11.83 -16.79
C VAL A 143 11.10 13.22 -16.80
N ALA A 144 12.41 13.30 -17.02
CA ALA A 144 13.14 14.56 -17.07
C ALA A 144 13.02 15.21 -18.45
N GLU A 145 12.52 16.44 -18.48
CA GLU A 145 12.44 17.26 -19.69
C GLU A 145 13.78 17.94 -20.01
N ASN A 146 14.56 18.27 -18.96
CA ASN A 146 15.86 18.92 -19.08
C ASN A 146 16.97 18.04 -18.49
N SER A 147 18.18 18.16 -19.02
CA SER A 147 19.36 17.43 -18.50
C SER A 147 19.78 17.89 -17.10
N MET A 148 19.51 19.15 -16.78
CA MET A 148 19.73 19.78 -15.47
C MET A 148 18.46 19.79 -14.60
N GLN A 149 17.64 18.74 -14.66
CA GLN A 149 16.47 18.64 -13.81
C GLN A 149 16.85 18.22 -12.38
N VAL A 150 16.16 18.80 -11.40
CA VAL A 150 16.20 18.42 -9.99
C VAL A 150 14.84 17.88 -9.59
N TYR A 151 14.83 16.70 -8.99
CA TYR A 151 13.66 16.13 -8.32
C TYR A 151 13.88 16.15 -6.82
N GLN A 152 12.96 16.76 -6.09
CA GLN A 152 12.98 16.81 -4.63
C GLN A 152 11.73 16.11 -4.10
N TYR A 153 11.94 15.05 -3.33
CA TYR A 153 10.91 14.33 -2.61
C TYR A 153 11.02 14.66 -1.14
N PHE A 154 10.03 15.36 -0.59
CA PHE A 154 9.93 15.64 0.84
C PHE A 154 9.11 14.52 1.50
N LEU A 155 9.73 13.79 2.41
CA LEU A 155 9.21 12.61 3.06
C LEU A 155 8.96 12.91 4.54
N CYS A 156 7.71 12.83 4.97
CA CYS A 156 7.34 12.92 6.38
C CYS A 156 7.15 11.51 6.92
N VAL A 157 8.11 11.01 7.68
CA VAL A 157 8.18 9.61 8.16
C VAL A 157 7.55 9.49 9.54
N VAL A 158 6.56 8.61 9.67
CA VAL A 158 5.83 8.31 10.91
C VAL A 158 6.16 6.90 11.39
N PRO A 159 6.86 6.74 12.52
CA PRO A 159 7.14 5.44 13.11
C PRO A 159 5.84 4.69 13.44
N THR A 160 5.69 3.47 12.90
CA THR A 160 4.48 2.67 13.08
C THR A 160 4.81 1.26 13.56
N THR A 161 4.25 0.87 14.70
CA THR A 161 4.37 -0.50 15.22
C THR A 161 3.09 -1.28 14.96
N TYR A 162 3.18 -2.38 14.22
CA TYR A 162 2.09 -3.33 14.03
C TYR A 162 2.20 -4.46 15.05
N LYS A 163 1.15 -4.65 15.85
CA LYS A 163 1.08 -5.72 16.87
C LYS A 163 -0.01 -6.73 16.50
N SER A 164 0.39 -7.99 16.37
CA SER A 164 -0.53 -9.11 16.15
C SER A 164 -1.04 -9.65 17.49
N TYR A 165 -2.35 -9.58 17.72
CA TYR A 165 -2.96 -10.15 18.93
C TYR A 165 -2.88 -11.67 18.96
N SER A 166 -2.94 -12.35 17.80
CA SER A 166 -2.96 -13.82 17.74
C SER A 166 -1.61 -14.48 17.99
N THR A 167 -0.51 -13.79 17.67
CA THR A 167 0.84 -14.37 17.68
C THR A 167 1.74 -13.70 18.70
N GLY A 168 1.33 -12.54 19.25
CA GLY A 168 2.17 -11.72 20.13
C GLY A 168 3.35 -11.07 19.42
N SER A 169 3.50 -11.27 18.11
CA SER A 169 4.56 -10.68 17.30
C SER A 169 4.30 -9.21 17.02
N SER A 170 5.36 -8.41 17.07
CA SER A 170 5.34 -7.00 16.69
C SER A 170 6.35 -6.74 15.57
N ILE A 171 5.94 -6.00 14.55
CA ILE A 171 6.82 -5.48 13.49
C ILE A 171 6.92 -3.97 13.67
N GLN A 172 8.15 -3.47 13.65
CA GLN A 172 8.43 -2.04 13.60
C GLN A 172 8.68 -1.65 12.15
N THR A 173 7.79 -0.84 11.59
CA THR A 173 7.90 -0.30 10.24
C THR A 173 7.65 1.20 10.29
N ASN A 174 7.78 1.90 9.17
CA ASN A 174 7.47 3.32 9.13
C ASN A 174 6.59 3.61 7.93
N GLN A 175 5.57 4.41 8.15
CA GLN A 175 4.74 4.98 7.09
C GLN A 175 5.32 6.33 6.72
N TYR A 176 5.06 6.82 5.52
CA TYR A 176 5.44 8.18 5.18
C TYR A 176 4.47 8.80 4.20
N ALA A 177 4.37 10.13 4.26
CA ALA A 177 3.75 10.94 3.24
C ALA A 177 4.84 11.55 2.35
N VAL A 178 4.52 11.79 1.08
CA VAL A 178 5.45 12.38 0.12
C VAL A 178 4.87 13.64 -0.51
N THR A 179 5.72 14.66 -0.67
CA THR A 179 5.46 15.81 -1.53
C THR A 179 6.57 15.88 -2.57
N GLU A 180 6.19 15.88 -3.85
CA GLU A 180 7.13 15.98 -4.96
C GLU A 180 7.28 17.43 -5.43
N ARG A 181 8.52 17.82 -5.73
CA ARG A 181 8.85 19.08 -6.39
C ARG A 181 9.86 18.82 -7.48
N ALA A 182 9.50 19.14 -8.71
CA ALA A 182 10.41 19.16 -9.85
C ALA A 182 10.81 20.61 -10.16
N GLY A 183 12.06 20.81 -10.58
CA GLY A 183 12.55 22.11 -11.04
C GLY A 183 13.82 21.95 -11.86
N VAL A 184 14.25 23.03 -12.51
CA VAL A 184 15.54 23.06 -13.23
C VAL A 184 16.61 23.58 -12.28
N SER A 185 17.73 22.88 -12.15
CA SER A 185 18.85 23.39 -11.36
C SER A 185 19.44 24.62 -12.02
N ASN A 186 19.52 25.70 -11.27
CA ASN A 186 20.48 26.76 -11.54
C ASN A 186 21.75 26.44 -10.75
N TYR A 187 22.79 25.95 -11.42
CA TYR A 187 24.07 25.63 -10.79
C TYR A 187 24.64 26.83 -9.99
N HIS A 188 24.41 28.05 -10.48
CA HIS A 188 24.78 29.30 -9.82
C HIS A 188 24.07 29.57 -8.47
N GLN A 189 22.94 28.92 -8.20
CA GLN A 189 22.17 29.04 -6.96
C GLN A 189 22.53 27.94 -5.94
N GLY A 190 23.52 27.09 -6.23
CA GLY A 190 24.02 26.07 -5.30
C GLY A 190 23.14 24.81 -5.20
N LEU A 191 22.19 24.62 -6.12
CA LEU A 191 21.37 23.41 -6.17
C LEU A 191 21.95 22.45 -7.23
N PRO A 192 22.64 21.36 -6.85
CA PRO A 192 23.15 20.41 -7.83
C PRO A 192 21.99 19.65 -8.51
N PRO A 193 22.10 19.35 -9.82
CA PRO A 193 21.13 18.50 -10.51
C PRO A 193 21.18 17.08 -9.93
N GLY A 194 20.01 16.47 -9.76
CA GLY A 194 19.91 15.21 -9.06
C GLY A 194 18.51 14.85 -8.58
N ILE A 195 18.43 13.66 -7.98
CA ILE A 195 17.23 13.18 -7.29
C ILE A 195 17.54 13.24 -5.79
N ILE A 196 16.75 14.00 -5.05
CA ILE A 196 16.99 14.31 -3.64
C ILE A 196 15.77 13.87 -2.84
N PHE A 197 15.96 12.96 -1.90
CA PHE A 197 14.96 12.54 -0.92
C PHE A 197 15.28 13.19 0.41
N LYS A 198 14.48 14.17 0.81
CA LYS A 198 14.58 14.83 2.10
C LYS A 198 13.62 14.16 3.05
N TYR A 199 14.11 13.49 4.08
CA TYR A 199 13.27 12.80 5.04
C TYR A 199 13.32 13.48 6.41
N ASP A 200 12.14 13.67 6.99
CA ASP A 200 11.94 14.21 8.33
C ASP A 200 11.12 13.22 9.15
N ILE A 201 11.47 13.04 10.42
CA ILE A 201 10.79 12.10 11.29
C ILE A 201 9.79 12.87 12.15
N GLU A 202 8.53 12.50 12.02
CA GLU A 202 7.45 13.09 12.81
C GLU A 202 7.56 12.69 14.29
N PRO A 203 7.33 13.61 15.23
CA PRO A 203 7.42 13.34 16.67
C PRO A 203 6.24 12.52 17.22
N ILE A 204 5.50 11.82 16.37
CA ILE A 204 4.32 11.02 16.71
C ILE A 204 4.56 9.59 16.26
N ALA A 205 4.25 8.62 17.13
CA ALA A 205 4.32 7.20 16.82
C ALA A 205 2.93 6.58 16.77
N LEU A 206 2.68 5.75 15.75
CA LEU A 206 1.44 5.01 15.59
C LEU A 206 1.61 3.57 16.07
N THR A 207 0.63 3.05 16.81
CA THR A 207 0.57 1.62 17.15
C THR A 207 -0.73 1.04 16.66
N VAL A 208 -0.64 0.13 15.69
CA VAL A 208 -1.80 -0.54 15.08
C VAL A 208 -1.92 -1.93 15.68
N PHE A 209 -3.10 -2.22 16.24
CA PHE A 209 -3.43 -3.52 16.81
C PHE A 209 -4.41 -4.25 15.90
N ASP A 210 -4.11 -5.51 15.59
CA ASP A 210 -5.08 -6.39 14.94
C ASP A 210 -6.13 -6.84 15.98
N ARG A 211 -7.32 -6.23 15.97
CA ARG A 211 -8.44 -6.67 16.80
C ARG A 211 -9.21 -7.76 16.08
N ARG A 212 -9.12 -8.99 16.57
CA ARG A 212 -10.10 -10.02 16.23
C ARG A 212 -11.36 -9.88 17.07
N LEU A 213 -12.50 -10.22 16.48
CA LEU A 213 -13.75 -10.30 17.22
C LEU A 213 -13.58 -11.35 18.34
N PRO A 214 -13.84 -10.99 19.60
CA PRO A 214 -13.80 -11.96 20.68
C PRO A 214 -14.89 -13.01 20.42
N PHE A 215 -14.63 -14.25 20.84
CA PHE A 215 -15.57 -15.37 20.65
C PHE A 215 -16.95 -15.09 21.26
N SER A 216 -17.01 -14.31 22.34
CA SER A 216 -18.25 -13.84 22.94
C SER A 216 -19.11 -13.01 21.98
N GLN A 217 -18.50 -12.11 21.19
CA GLN A 217 -19.23 -11.31 20.22
C GLN A 217 -19.74 -12.14 19.04
N PHE A 218 -19.01 -13.20 18.66
CA PHE A 218 -19.53 -14.20 17.71
C PHE A 218 -20.75 -14.93 18.28
N LEU A 219 -20.70 -15.37 19.55
CA LEU A 219 -21.81 -16.06 20.20
C LEU A 219 -23.06 -15.19 20.30
N VAL A 220 -22.90 -13.91 20.69
CA VAL A 220 -24.01 -12.95 20.72
C VAL A 220 -24.63 -12.77 19.32
N ARG A 221 -23.80 -12.67 18.27
CA ARG A 221 -24.28 -12.59 16.90
C ARG A 221 -25.04 -13.85 16.48
N LEU A 222 -24.55 -15.04 16.86
CA LEU A 222 -25.21 -16.31 16.57
C LEU A 222 -26.59 -16.40 17.25
N VAL A 223 -26.67 -16.05 18.53
CA VAL A 223 -27.94 -16.03 19.28
C VAL A 223 -28.91 -15.03 18.67
N ASN A 224 -28.45 -13.84 18.27
CA ASN A 224 -29.28 -12.85 17.61
C ASN A 224 -29.85 -13.36 16.27
N VAL A 225 -29.05 -14.07 15.48
CA VAL A 225 -29.51 -14.66 14.21
C VAL A 225 -30.55 -15.75 14.45
N LEU A 226 -30.31 -16.66 15.40
CA LEU A 226 -31.27 -17.72 15.74
C LEU A 226 -32.58 -17.15 16.30
N GLY A 227 -32.49 -16.18 17.20
CA GLY A 227 -33.66 -15.46 17.73
C GLY A 227 -34.45 -14.76 16.64
N GLY A 228 -33.76 -14.10 15.69
CA GLY A 228 -34.38 -13.49 14.52
C GLY A 228 -35.14 -14.49 13.64
N ILE A 229 -34.59 -15.69 13.41
CA ILE A 229 -35.25 -16.74 12.63
C ILE A 229 -36.53 -17.21 13.32
N VAL A 230 -36.49 -17.49 14.63
CA VAL A 230 -37.66 -17.98 15.39
C VAL A 230 -38.78 -16.94 15.43
N VAL A 231 -38.44 -15.66 15.63
CA VAL A 231 -39.45 -14.58 15.62
C VAL A 231 -40.03 -14.39 14.22
N SER A 232 -39.18 -14.42 13.19
CA SER A 232 -39.63 -14.25 11.80
C SER A 232 -40.55 -15.37 11.35
N THR A 233 -40.26 -16.63 11.70
CA THR A 233 -41.14 -17.76 11.37
C THR A 233 -42.48 -17.65 12.09
N SER A 234 -42.48 -17.34 13.39
CA SER A 234 -43.72 -17.17 14.17
C SER A 234 -44.63 -16.06 13.61
N TRP A 235 -44.06 -14.90 13.28
CA TRP A 235 -44.80 -13.82 12.65
C TRP A 235 -45.29 -14.19 11.25
N LEU A 236 -44.47 -14.85 10.44
CA LEU A 236 -44.86 -15.31 9.11
C LEU A 236 -46.04 -16.29 9.17
N TYR A 237 -46.02 -17.26 10.08
CA TYR A 237 -47.14 -18.18 10.28
C TYR A 237 -48.41 -17.46 10.72
N THR A 238 -48.31 -16.53 11.68
CA THR A 238 -49.47 -15.77 12.18
C THR A 238 -50.09 -14.90 11.09
N VAL A 239 -49.26 -14.25 10.26
CA VAL A 239 -49.72 -13.44 9.14
C VAL A 239 -50.32 -14.31 8.04
N ALA A 240 -49.71 -15.45 7.72
CA ALA A 240 -50.22 -16.39 6.72
C ALA A 240 -51.58 -16.96 7.14
N ASP A 241 -51.74 -17.38 8.39
CA ASP A 241 -53.01 -17.91 8.92
C ASP A 241 -54.10 -16.84 8.91
N LYS A 242 -53.80 -15.62 9.36
CA LYS A 242 -54.74 -14.50 9.28
C LYS A 242 -55.13 -14.14 7.85
N PHE A 243 -54.20 -14.27 6.89
CA PHE A 243 -54.47 -14.04 5.46
C PHE A 243 -55.36 -15.14 4.87
N LEU A 244 -55.11 -16.41 5.21
CA LEU A 244 -55.92 -17.54 4.78
C LEU A 244 -57.32 -17.49 5.40
N TYR A 245 -57.44 -17.21 6.71
CA TYR A 245 -58.71 -17.02 7.38
C TYR A 245 -59.54 -15.89 6.74
N LYS A 246 -58.93 -14.73 6.48
CA LYS A 246 -59.60 -13.61 5.81
C LYS A 246 -60.02 -13.95 4.36
N ARG A 247 -59.30 -14.85 3.68
CA ARG A 247 -59.66 -15.33 2.35
C ARG A 247 -60.79 -16.38 2.41
N SER A 248 -60.86 -17.18 3.47
CA SER A 248 -61.93 -18.17 3.72
C SER A 248 -63.25 -17.51 4.12
N ASP A 249 -63.23 -16.48 4.97
CA ASP A 249 -64.41 -15.70 5.38
C ASP A 249 -65.04 -14.91 4.20
N GLY A 250 -64.28 -14.72 3.11
CA GLY A 250 -64.80 -14.22 1.83
C GLY A 250 -65.49 -15.29 0.96
N SER A 251 -65.35 -16.58 1.27
CA SER A 251 -65.86 -17.71 0.48
C SER A 251 -67.10 -18.39 1.08
N ASP A 252 -67.34 -18.31 2.39
CA ASP A 252 -68.43 -19.04 3.08
C ASP A 252 -69.74 -18.25 3.27
N ARG A 253 -69.92 -17.12 2.57
CA ARG A 253 -71.21 -16.39 2.55
C ARG A 253 -72.27 -16.96 1.59
N GLY A 254 -72.08 -18.16 1.07
CA GLY A 254 -73.11 -18.83 0.30
C GLY A 254 -72.93 -20.32 0.35
N VAL A 255 -73.77 -21.00 1.15
CA VAL A 255 -74.50 -22.23 0.79
C VAL A 255 -75.24 -22.75 2.03
N LEU A 256 -76.54 -22.42 2.05
CA LEU A 256 -77.71 -23.21 2.47
C LEU A 256 -78.00 -23.46 3.97
N ASP A 257 -78.89 -22.60 4.48
CA ASP A 257 -80.12 -22.95 5.19
C ASP A 257 -80.78 -24.25 4.67
N SER A 258 -81.19 -25.13 5.59
CA SER A 258 -82.50 -25.82 5.51
C SER A 258 -82.87 -26.43 6.87
N PRO A 259 -84.12 -26.23 7.38
CA PRO A 259 -84.63 -26.82 8.62
C PRO A 259 -85.56 -28.02 8.33
N VAL A 260 -85.27 -29.18 8.92
CA VAL A 260 -86.00 -30.47 8.81
C VAL A 260 -85.51 -31.31 10.01
N ASP A 261 -86.26 -31.86 10.98
CA ASP A 261 -87.68 -32.04 11.26
C ASP A 261 -87.85 -32.15 12.79
N ASP A 262 -88.84 -31.46 13.36
CA ASP A 262 -89.57 -31.93 14.55
C ASP A 262 -90.55 -32.99 14.07
N ILE A 263 -90.50 -34.22 14.61
CA ILE A 263 -91.63 -35.17 14.73
C ILE A 263 -91.13 -36.47 15.41
N LEU A 264 -91.73 -36.76 16.57
CA LEU A 264 -91.76 -38.03 17.37
C LEU A 264 -90.63 -38.28 18.39
N ASN A 265 -90.87 -37.89 19.65
CA ASN A 265 -91.38 -38.86 20.64
C ASN A 265 -91.73 -38.18 21.96
N GLU A 266 -93.03 -37.92 22.13
CA GLU A 266 -93.70 -37.85 23.43
C GLU A 266 -94.39 -39.20 23.68
N LYS A 267 -94.52 -39.57 24.96
CA LYS A 267 -95.11 -40.79 25.55
C LYS A 267 -94.07 -41.88 25.85
N SER A 268 -94.00 -42.45 27.05
CA SER A 268 -94.84 -42.40 28.26
C SER A 268 -94.01 -42.92 29.42
#